data_AF-A0A2T5LDE0-F1
#
_entry.id   AF-A0A2T5LDE0-F1
#
_cell.length_a   1.000
_cell.length_b   1.000
_cell.length_c   1.000
_cell.angle_alpha   90.00
_cell.angle_beta   90.00
_cell.angle_gamma   90.00
#
_symmetry.space_group_name_H-M   'P 1'
#
loop_
_entity.id
_entity.type
_entity.pdbx_description
1 polymer ?
#
loop_
_entity_poly.entity_id
_entity_poly.type
_entity_poly.pdbx_seq_one_letter_code
_entity_poly.pdbx_strand_id
1 'polypeptide(L)'
;MKTVTRILSLAALALAPLGAAHAMQQSASLRCGIVNPTGFVNYVEEHKPTLVELKADFSCLTIIMPGQATTLEYRHDNSRFYAKTDEYGRIVGGGFN
;
A
#
# COMPACT_ATOMS: atom_id res chain seq x y z
N MET A 1 32.34 -50.70 37.54
CA MET A 1 33.12 -51.33 36.45
C MET A 1 32.15 -51.95 35.45
N LYS A 2 32.41 -51.75 34.15
CA LYS A 2 31.85 -52.35 32.89
C LYS A 2 31.44 -51.24 31.89
N THR A 3 32.40 -50.65 31.17
CA THR A 3 32.70 -50.83 29.71
C THR A 3 31.52 -50.44 28.81
N VAL A 4 31.44 -49.20 28.31
CA VAL A 4 31.99 -48.68 27.03
C VAL A 4 31.74 -49.60 25.83
N THR A 5 30.93 -49.14 24.88
CA THR A 5 31.17 -49.37 23.43
C THR A 5 30.57 -48.20 22.64
N ARG A 6 31.45 -47.40 22.04
CA ARG A 6 31.13 -46.37 21.04
C ARG A 6 30.83 -47.06 19.71
N ILE A 7 29.76 -46.65 19.04
CA ILE A 7 29.60 -46.86 17.59
C ILE A 7 29.53 -45.49 16.93
N LEU A 8 30.60 -45.17 16.22
CA LEU A 8 30.67 -44.16 15.16
C LEU A 8 29.96 -44.72 13.92
N SER A 9 29.21 -43.90 13.21
CA SER A 9 29.22 -43.73 11.72
C SER A 9 28.02 -42.85 11.33
N LEU A 10 28.27 -41.60 10.90
CA LEU A 10 28.32 -41.16 9.49
C LEU A 10 26.99 -41.33 8.73
N ALA A 11 26.32 -40.22 8.40
CA ALA A 11 26.23 -39.71 7.03
C ALA A 11 25.24 -38.54 6.94
N ALA A 12 25.70 -37.45 6.35
CA ALA A 12 24.94 -36.25 6.05
C ALA A 12 23.90 -36.49 4.95
N LEU A 13 22.77 -35.79 5.04
CA LEU A 13 22.07 -35.30 3.84
C LEU A 13 21.36 -33.99 4.21
N ALA A 14 22.03 -32.88 3.89
CA ALA A 14 21.42 -31.56 3.87
C ALA A 14 20.54 -31.47 2.62
N LEU A 15 19.25 -31.19 2.80
CA LEU A 15 18.38 -30.70 1.73
C LEU A 15 17.53 -29.57 2.30
N ALA A 16 18.10 -28.37 2.36
CA ALA A 16 17.33 -27.15 2.54
C ALA A 16 16.76 -26.76 1.18
N PRO A 17 15.43 -26.76 0.95
CA PRO A 17 14.91 -26.11 -0.23
C PRO A 17 15.08 -24.59 -0.03
N LEU A 18 16.03 -24.02 -0.76
CA LEU A 18 16.04 -22.63 -1.18
C LEU A 18 14.79 -22.37 -2.04
N GLY A 19 13.63 -22.29 -1.39
CA GLY A 19 12.43 -21.74 -1.98
C GLY A 19 12.51 -20.22 -1.96
N ALA A 20 13.45 -19.65 -2.72
CA ALA A 20 13.38 -18.25 -3.10
C ALA A 20 12.20 -18.12 -4.07
N ALA A 21 10.98 -18.05 -3.52
CA ALA A 21 9.84 -17.50 -4.22
C ALA A 21 10.13 -16.01 -4.43
N HIS A 22 10.95 -15.71 -5.45
CA HIS A 22 10.79 -14.45 -6.17
C HIS A 22 9.39 -14.54 -6.78
N ALA A 23 8.40 -14.10 -6.01
CA ALA A 23 7.23 -13.50 -6.59
C ALA A 23 7.81 -12.41 -7.51
N MET A 24 7.83 -12.71 -8.81
CA MET A 24 7.88 -11.68 -9.84
C MET A 24 6.68 -10.80 -9.53
N GLN A 25 6.92 -9.76 -8.72
CA GLN A 25 6.08 -8.59 -8.70
C GLN A 25 6.25 -8.02 -10.11
N GLN A 26 5.43 -8.53 -11.02
CA GLN A 26 5.19 -7.91 -12.30
C GLN A 26 4.74 -6.51 -11.91
N SER A 27 5.68 -5.56 -11.92
CA SER A 27 5.40 -4.14 -11.88
C SER A 27 4.70 -3.82 -13.19
N ALA A 28 3.44 -4.29 -13.34
CA ALA A 28 2.44 -3.49 -14.01
C ALA A 28 2.67 -2.10 -13.43
N SER A 29 3.00 -1.13 -14.29
CA SER A 29 3.13 0.25 -13.86
C SER A 29 1.92 0.52 -12.98
N LEU A 30 2.16 0.66 -11.66
CA LEU A 30 1.08 0.86 -10.71
C LEU A 30 0.51 2.19 -11.14
N ARG A 31 -0.56 2.16 -11.93
CA ARG A 31 -1.26 3.38 -12.29
C ARG A 31 -1.83 3.84 -10.97
N CYS A 32 -1.20 4.86 -10.39
CA CYS A 32 -1.60 5.44 -9.11
C CYS A 32 -2.99 6.10 -9.16
N GLY A 33 -3.58 6.11 -10.34
CA GLY A 33 -4.87 6.68 -10.65
C GLY A 33 -6.05 5.89 -10.13
N ILE A 34 -7.04 6.61 -9.61
CA ILE A 34 -8.33 6.02 -9.26
C ILE A 34 -9.13 5.74 -10.54
N VAL A 35 -9.43 4.45 -10.77
CA VAL A 35 -10.19 3.99 -11.95
C VAL A 35 -11.66 4.41 -11.89
N ASN A 36 -12.25 4.41 -10.69
CA ASN A 36 -13.63 4.83 -10.45
C ASN A 36 -13.67 6.05 -9.51
N PRO A 37 -13.51 7.28 -10.04
CA PRO A 37 -13.44 8.49 -9.21
C PRO A 37 -14.73 8.74 -8.43
N THR A 38 -15.90 8.45 -9.02
CA THR A 38 -17.20 8.59 -8.34
C THR A 38 -17.31 7.64 -7.15
N GLY A 39 -16.95 6.36 -7.33
CA GLY A 39 -16.95 5.38 -6.23
C GLY A 39 -15.99 5.76 -5.11
N PHE A 40 -14.83 6.32 -5.45
CA PHE A 40 -13.88 6.82 -4.46
C PHE A 40 -14.42 8.01 -3.67
N VAL A 41 -15.08 8.98 -4.34
CA VAL A 41 -15.71 10.11 -3.64
C VAL A 41 -16.78 9.62 -2.68
N ASN A 42 -17.66 8.70 -3.10
CA ASN A 42 -18.67 8.11 -2.22
C ASN A 42 -18.04 7.41 -1.01
N TYR A 43 -16.97 6.62 -1.23
CA TYR A 43 -16.23 5.98 -0.14
C TYR A 43 -15.76 6.99 0.91
N VAL A 44 -15.12 8.08 0.45
CA VAL A 44 -14.62 9.15 1.31
C VAL A 44 -15.76 9.84 2.08
N GLU A 45 -16.88 10.15 1.41
CA GLU A 45 -18.03 10.80 2.03
C GLU A 45 -18.70 9.93 3.10
N GLU A 46 -18.79 8.62 2.86
CA GLU A 46 -19.38 7.65 3.78
C GLU A 46 -18.48 7.37 4.98
N HIS A 47 -17.18 7.16 4.76
CA HIS A 47 -16.26 6.67 5.79
C HIS A 47 -15.55 7.80 6.54
N LYS A 48 -15.45 8.98 5.94
CA LYS A 48 -14.81 10.19 6.50
C LYS A 48 -13.41 9.91 7.09
N PRO A 49 -12.49 9.30 6.31
CA PRO A 49 -11.19 8.91 6.83
C PRO A 49 -10.32 10.12 7.16
N THR A 50 -9.39 9.96 8.08
CA THR A 50 -8.24 10.86 8.24
C THR A 50 -7.28 10.71 7.06
N LEU A 51 -6.37 11.68 6.90
CA LEU A 51 -5.31 11.59 5.89
C LEU A 51 -4.44 10.33 6.05
N VAL A 52 -4.17 9.92 7.29
CA VAL A 52 -3.33 8.76 7.58
C VAL A 52 -4.01 7.47 7.15
N GLU A 53 -5.30 7.32 7.48
CA GLU A 53 -6.10 6.16 7.09
C GLU A 53 -6.24 6.09 5.56
N LEU A 54 -6.56 7.22 4.91
CA LEU A 54 -6.72 7.23 3.46
C LEU A 54 -5.40 6.91 2.72
N LYS A 55 -4.25 7.34 3.25
CA LYS A 55 -2.94 6.98 2.69
C LYS A 55 -2.53 5.53 2.95
N ALA A 56 -3.06 4.89 4.00
CA ALA A 56 -2.80 3.48 4.24
C ALA A 56 -3.43 2.62 3.13
N ASP A 57 -4.66 2.96 2.72
CA ASP A 57 -5.39 2.24 1.68
C ASP A 57 -4.97 2.67 0.26
N PHE A 58 -4.67 3.95 0.07
CA PHE A 58 -4.35 4.56 -1.23
C PHE A 58 -2.96 5.19 -1.22
N SER A 59 -1.94 4.39 -0.91
CA SER A 59 -0.55 4.87 -0.70
C SER A 59 0.08 5.59 -1.90
N CYS A 60 -0.40 5.30 -3.11
CA CYS A 60 0.07 5.90 -4.34
C CYS A 60 -0.70 7.17 -4.75
N LEU A 61 -1.83 7.47 -4.10
CA LEU A 61 -2.67 8.61 -4.41
C LEU A 61 -2.09 9.88 -3.77
N THR A 62 -1.93 10.94 -4.58
CA THR A 62 -1.53 12.24 -4.06
C THR A 62 -2.76 12.94 -3.47
N ILE A 63 -2.82 13.05 -2.14
CA ILE A 63 -3.91 13.74 -1.44
C ILE A 63 -3.45 15.15 -1.09
N ILE A 64 -4.15 16.15 -1.62
CA ILE A 64 -3.92 17.57 -1.37
C ILE A 64 -4.94 18.03 -0.33
N MET A 65 -4.46 18.43 0.84
CA MET A 65 -5.27 18.96 1.93
C MET A 65 -5.57 20.45 1.72
N PRO A 66 -6.66 20.98 2.32
CA PRO A 66 -6.96 22.40 2.30
C PRO A 66 -5.77 23.26 2.75
N GLY A 67 -5.49 24.34 2.01
CA GLY A 67 -4.39 25.26 2.30
C GLY A 67 -3.02 24.83 1.76
N GLN A 68 -2.88 23.62 1.19
CA GLN A 68 -1.63 23.23 0.52
C GLN A 68 -1.51 23.90 -0.85
N ALA A 69 -0.33 24.49 -1.10
CA ALA A 69 -0.01 25.05 -2.40
C ALA A 69 0.30 23.93 -3.41
N THR A 70 -0.28 24.01 -4.61
CA THR A 70 0.00 23.09 -5.72
C THR A 70 0.22 23.86 -7.02
N THR A 71 0.94 23.26 -7.95
CA THR A 71 1.02 23.76 -9.34
C THR A 71 -0.34 23.59 -10.04
N LEU A 72 -0.64 24.47 -11.00
CA LEU A 72 -1.88 24.46 -11.80
C LEU A 72 -1.87 23.39 -12.92
N GLU A 73 -1.19 22.27 -12.68
CA GLU A 73 -1.10 21.19 -13.65
C GLU A 73 -2.43 20.43 -13.73
N TYR A 74 -2.89 20.13 -14.93
CA TYR A 74 -4.09 19.32 -15.17
C TYR A 74 -3.70 17.83 -15.31
N ARG A 75 -4.39 16.89 -14.66
CA ARG A 75 -4.02 15.47 -14.62
C ARG A 75 -5.19 14.53 -14.94
N HIS A 76 -5.17 13.96 -16.14
CA HIS A 76 -6.21 13.03 -16.61
C HIS A 76 -6.19 11.63 -15.97
N ASP A 77 -5.19 11.33 -15.14
CA ASP A 77 -4.98 9.99 -14.61
C ASP A 77 -5.63 9.77 -13.24
N ASN A 78 -6.35 10.75 -12.68
CA ASN A 78 -6.94 10.69 -11.33
C ASN A 78 -5.93 10.31 -10.24
N SER A 79 -4.65 10.65 -10.40
CA SER A 79 -3.59 10.37 -9.42
C SER A 79 -3.49 11.41 -8.30
N ARG A 80 -4.31 12.47 -8.36
CA ARG A 80 -4.32 13.56 -7.37
C ARG A 80 -5.73 13.95 -6.96
N PHE A 81 -6.00 13.84 -5.66
CA PHE A 81 -7.28 14.16 -5.05
C PHE A 81 -7.19 15.41 -4.18
N TYR A 82 -8.08 16.37 -4.41
CA TYR A 82 -8.18 17.61 -3.64
C TYR A 82 -9.24 17.43 -2.54
N ALA A 83 -8.77 17.20 -1.32
CA ALA A 83 -9.61 16.88 -0.18
C ALA A 83 -10.38 18.10 0.35
N LYS A 84 -11.64 17.88 0.73
CA LYS A 84 -12.39 18.74 1.64
C LYS A 84 -12.38 18.11 3.01
N THR A 85 -12.20 18.91 4.06
CA THR A 85 -12.18 18.40 5.44
C THR A 85 -13.26 19.02 6.30
N ASP A 86 -13.68 18.30 7.34
CA ASP A 86 -14.49 18.84 8.42
C ASP A 86 -13.64 19.58 9.47
N GLU A 87 -14.28 20.03 10.55
CA GLU A 87 -13.64 20.72 11.68
C GLU A 87 -12.66 19.82 12.47
N TYR A 88 -12.77 18.49 12.34
CA TYR A 88 -11.91 17.51 13.00
C TYR A 88 -10.75 17.04 12.10
N GLY A 89 -10.63 17.59 10.89
CA GLY A 89 -9.59 17.23 9.94
C GLY A 89 -9.84 15.90 9.21
N ARG A 90 -11.06 15.36 9.27
CA ARG A 90 -11.46 14.18 8.49
C ARG A 90 -11.80 14.60 7.07
N ILE A 91 -11.48 13.76 6.10
CA ILE A 91 -11.75 14.02 4.69
C ILE A 91 -13.21 13.65 4.43
N VAL A 92 -14.04 14.64 4.13
CA VAL A 92 -15.50 14.48 3.95
C VAL A 92 -15.96 14.65 2.50
N GLY A 93 -15.02 14.70 1.56
CA GLY A 93 -15.27 14.82 0.14
C GLY A 93 -14.07 15.38 -0.61
N GLY A 94 -14.27 15.78 -1.86
CA GLY A 94 -13.21 16.34 -2.70
C GLY A 94 -13.44 16.10 -4.18
N GLY A 95 -12.37 16.20 -4.97
CA GLY A 95 -12.44 15.95 -6.41
C GLY A 95 -11.07 15.71 -7.04
N PHE A 96 -11.11 15.17 -8.25
CA PHE A 96 -9.97 15.06 -9.16
C PHE A 96 -10.05 16.19 -10.18
N ASN A 97 -8.88 16.64 -10.66
CA ASN A 97 -8.77 17.67 -11.71
C ASN A 97 -8.21 17.06 -12.99
#